data_AF-A0A8T6NRE5-F1
#
_entry.id   AF-A0A8T6NRE5-F1
#
_cell.length_a   1.000
_cell.length_b   1.000
_cell.length_c   1.000
_cell.angle_alpha   90.00
_cell.angle_beta   90.00
_cell.angle_gamma   90.00
#
_symmetry.space_group_name_H-M   'P 1'
#
loop_
_entity.id
_entity.type
_entity.pdbx_description
1 polymer ?
#
loop_
_entity_poly.entity_id
_entity_poly.type
_entity_poly.pdbx_seq_one_letter_code
_entity_poly.pdbx_strand_id
1 'polypeptide(L)'
;MYDLRPLRPDDAAWADLLARAFDRTPTAMHALLAYLHAWYPMVACGGWEDGRLVAAYSCLLRPLHVPGLPDPVPVGMSINMAVHPEHRGRGWVKRVAAPVYAQLAARGTAAGVGFSNAAGMRVDRHSNSYGYQVVGRLPVFVGRVPRSTQGDPLPHCASSLPPDLPVHHPDQIAFMHTGASLAHQVNNHPSRRYRVLWGPPGIIVDRPFTWNGITGPVLRAAYGPDLRVLLRSWLASLDGERLIRTMAAPHSTLIAALRELVPLVRLPVSRRGRCARSMNWPSIRGWRRAACWSIWGMRCSCRAARCG
;
A
#
# COMPACT_ATOMS: atom_id res chain seq x y z
N MET A 1 24.78 2.97 -25.88
CA MET A 1 25.09 1.75 -25.06
C MET A 1 24.38 1.91 -23.73
N TYR A 2 23.93 0.83 -23.08
CA TYR A 2 23.29 0.96 -21.77
C TYR A 2 23.95 0.11 -20.69
N ASP A 3 23.73 0.52 -19.45
CA ASP A 3 24.26 -0.14 -18.26
C ASP A 3 23.18 -0.26 -17.17
N LEU A 4 23.25 -1.32 -16.38
CA LEU A 4 22.35 -1.60 -15.26
C LEU A 4 23.19 -1.64 -13.98
N ARG A 5 22.89 -0.74 -13.05
CA ARG A 5 23.69 -0.57 -11.82
C ARG A 5 22.79 -0.52 -10.59
N PRO A 6 23.24 -1.00 -9.41
CA PRO A 6 22.55 -0.74 -8.15
C PRO A 6 22.39 0.77 -7.92
N LEU A 7 21.26 1.18 -7.36
CA LEU A 7 21.04 2.56 -6.91
C LEU A 7 21.30 2.68 -5.41
N ARG A 8 21.91 3.79 -5.02
CA ARG A 8 22.22 4.16 -3.64
C ARG A 8 21.31 5.31 -3.18
N PRO A 9 21.08 5.46 -1.86
CA PRO A 9 20.21 6.50 -1.32
C PRO A 9 20.63 7.93 -1.68
N ASP A 10 21.93 8.13 -1.90
CA ASP A 10 22.59 9.40 -2.20
C ASP A 10 22.72 9.70 -3.71
N ASP A 11 22.25 8.80 -4.59
CA ASP A 11 22.24 9.03 -6.03
C ASP A 11 21.26 10.15 -6.40
N ALA A 12 21.76 11.39 -6.57
CA ALA A 12 20.94 12.55 -6.94
C ALA A 12 20.13 12.33 -8.23
N ALA A 13 20.71 11.62 -9.21
CA ALA A 13 20.05 11.26 -10.45
C ALA A 13 18.76 10.44 -10.23
N TRP A 14 18.69 9.67 -9.13
CA TRP A 14 17.49 8.90 -8.80
C TRP A 14 16.34 9.81 -8.39
N ALA A 15 16.58 10.76 -7.48
CA ALA A 15 15.57 11.73 -7.09
C ALA A 15 15.08 12.55 -8.29
N ASP A 16 15.98 12.96 -9.18
CA ASP A 16 15.67 13.68 -10.41
C ASP A 16 14.79 12.87 -11.37
N LEU A 17 15.11 11.59 -11.56
CA LEU A 17 14.30 10.69 -12.39
C LEU A 17 12.88 10.55 -11.81
N LEU A 18 12.76 10.32 -10.50
CA LEU A 18 11.45 10.20 -9.83
C LEU A 18 10.66 11.51 -9.94
N ALA A 19 11.33 12.64 -9.78
CA ALA A 19 10.72 13.98 -9.86
C ALA A 19 10.07 14.19 -11.23
N ARG A 20 10.80 13.89 -12.31
CA ARG A 20 10.29 13.96 -13.69
C ARG A 20 9.20 12.94 -13.97
N ALA A 21 9.36 11.70 -13.49
CA ALA A 21 8.41 10.63 -13.77
C ALA A 21 7.05 10.82 -13.07
N PHE A 22 7.05 11.44 -11.87
CA PHE A 22 5.87 11.60 -11.02
C PHE A 22 5.35 13.03 -10.89
N ASP A 23 5.91 13.98 -11.64
CA ASP A 23 5.52 15.39 -11.61
C ASP A 23 5.67 15.99 -10.19
N ARG A 24 6.91 15.94 -9.70
CA ARG A 24 7.34 16.38 -8.36
C ARG A 24 8.66 17.13 -8.44
N THR A 25 9.05 17.76 -7.34
CA THR A 25 10.38 18.39 -7.23
C THR A 25 11.45 17.36 -6.81
N PRO A 26 12.71 17.53 -7.23
CA PRO A 26 13.83 16.70 -6.78
C PRO A 26 13.97 16.67 -5.25
N THR A 27 13.85 17.82 -4.59
CA THR A 27 13.89 17.93 -3.12
C THR A 27 12.84 17.04 -2.44
N ALA A 28 11.61 17.03 -2.95
CA ALA A 28 10.56 16.18 -2.41
C ALA A 28 10.85 14.68 -2.61
N MET A 29 11.50 14.31 -3.72
CA MET A 29 11.89 12.92 -4.00
C MET A 29 13.11 12.48 -3.18
N HIS A 30 14.07 13.36 -2.94
CA HIS A 30 15.17 13.12 -1.99
C HIS A 30 14.62 12.84 -0.59
N ALA A 31 13.73 13.70 -0.10
CA ALA A 31 13.10 13.50 1.21
C ALA A 31 12.31 12.18 1.28
N LEU A 32 11.66 11.78 0.17
CA LEU A 32 10.98 10.48 0.07
C LEU A 32 11.96 9.30 0.12
N LEU A 33 13.06 9.35 -0.64
CA LEU A 33 14.06 8.29 -0.65
C LEU A 33 14.72 8.15 0.74
N ALA A 34 15.12 9.26 1.37
CA ALA A 34 15.65 9.26 2.73
C ALA A 34 14.67 8.62 3.73
N TYR A 35 13.39 9.02 3.68
CA TYR A 35 12.34 8.43 4.51
C TYR A 35 12.18 6.92 4.30
N LEU A 36 12.26 6.43 3.06
CA LEU A 36 12.12 5.00 2.75
C LEU A 36 13.33 4.19 3.20
N HIS A 37 14.55 4.71 3.01
CA HIS A 37 15.80 4.05 3.40
C HIS A 37 16.03 4.03 4.91
N ALA A 38 15.45 4.97 5.66
CA ALA A 38 15.65 5.07 7.10
C ALA A 38 15.14 3.88 7.91
N TRP A 39 14.22 3.06 7.37
CA TRP A 39 13.56 2.02 8.17
C TRP A 39 13.60 0.60 7.60
N TYR A 40 13.54 0.46 6.28
CA TYR A 40 13.50 -0.86 5.65
C TYR A 40 14.66 -1.03 4.70
N PRO A 41 15.32 -2.20 4.70
CA PRO A 41 16.29 -2.52 3.67
C PRO A 41 15.65 -2.40 2.30
N MET A 42 16.38 -1.84 1.34
CA MET A 42 15.91 -1.64 -0.02
C MET A 42 16.82 -2.35 -1.01
N VAL A 43 16.22 -2.83 -2.10
CA VAL A 43 16.91 -3.29 -3.30
C VAL A 43 16.47 -2.37 -4.42
N ALA A 44 17.42 -1.79 -5.15
CA ALA A 44 17.13 -0.88 -6.26
C ALA A 44 18.15 -1.02 -7.40
N CYS A 45 17.67 -0.88 -8.63
CA CYS A 45 18.48 -0.87 -9.84
C CYS A 45 18.10 0.29 -10.74
N GLY A 46 19.12 0.93 -11.32
CA GLY A 46 19.03 2.00 -12.29
C GLY A 46 19.46 1.51 -13.67
N GLY A 47 18.76 1.97 -14.70
CA GLY A 47 19.16 1.82 -16.10
C GLY A 47 19.72 3.14 -16.63
N TRP A 48 20.94 3.07 -17.15
CA TRP A 48 21.71 4.23 -17.62
C TRP A 48 21.89 4.16 -19.13
N GLU A 49 21.65 5.27 -19.82
CA GLU A 49 21.88 5.43 -21.26
C GLU A 49 22.67 6.71 -21.45
N ASP A 50 23.86 6.60 -22.06
CA ASP A 50 24.79 7.73 -22.32
C ASP A 50 25.08 8.59 -21.07
N GLY A 51 25.33 7.92 -19.94
CA GLY A 51 25.64 8.57 -18.66
C GLY A 51 24.43 9.13 -17.91
N ARG A 52 23.21 9.02 -18.46
CA ARG A 52 21.98 9.52 -17.83
C ARG A 52 21.16 8.38 -17.25
N LEU A 53 20.63 8.56 -16.03
CA LEU A 53 19.67 7.63 -15.45
C LEU A 53 18.30 7.78 -16.14
N VAL A 54 17.88 6.75 -16.86
CA VAL A 54 16.65 6.78 -17.69
C VAL A 54 15.55 5.87 -17.15
N ALA A 55 15.89 4.93 -16.26
CA ALA A 55 14.92 4.09 -15.58
C ALA A 55 15.40 3.70 -14.18
N ALA A 56 14.48 3.46 -13.27
CA ALA A 56 14.76 2.97 -11.93
C ALA A 56 13.63 2.05 -11.46
N TYR A 57 14.02 1.01 -10.72
CA TYR A 57 13.08 0.15 -10.02
C TYR A 57 13.60 -0.20 -8.64
N SER A 58 12.71 -0.19 -7.66
CA SER A 58 13.06 -0.38 -6.25
C SER A 58 11.98 -1.11 -5.47
N CYS A 59 12.45 -1.95 -4.54
CA CYS A 59 11.63 -2.74 -3.63
C CYS A 59 12.13 -2.59 -2.20
N LEU A 60 11.21 -2.38 -1.26
CA LEU A 60 11.47 -2.50 0.17
C LEU A 60 11.36 -3.96 0.60
N LEU A 61 12.30 -4.44 1.38
CA LEU A 61 12.19 -5.73 2.06
C LEU A 61 11.28 -5.57 3.29
N ARG A 62 10.19 -6.33 3.31
CA ARG A 62 9.18 -6.25 4.35
C ARG A 62 8.85 -7.64 4.88
N PRO A 63 8.74 -7.82 6.20
CA PRO A 63 8.11 -9.01 6.77
C PRO A 63 6.59 -8.99 6.50
N LEU A 64 6.07 -10.12 6.03
CA LEU A 64 4.64 -10.35 5.78
C LEU A 64 4.15 -11.48 6.69
N HIS A 65 3.23 -11.18 7.60
CA HIS A 65 2.48 -12.18 8.34
C HIS A 65 1.52 -12.91 7.40
N VAL A 66 1.52 -14.24 7.47
CA VAL A 66 0.60 -15.10 6.72
C VAL A 66 -0.03 -16.09 7.71
N PRO A 67 -1.37 -16.13 7.81
CA PRO A 67 -2.04 -17.03 8.75
C PRO A 67 -1.67 -18.49 8.52
N GLY A 68 -1.40 -19.19 9.61
CA GLY A 68 -0.97 -20.60 9.58
C GLY A 68 0.52 -20.81 9.34
N LEU A 69 1.31 -19.77 9.06
CA LEU A 69 2.76 -19.85 9.13
C LEU A 69 3.24 -19.38 10.52
N PRO A 70 4.24 -20.07 11.11
CA PRO A 70 4.75 -19.71 12.43
C PRO A 70 5.53 -18.38 12.42
N ASP A 71 6.23 -18.10 11.33
CA ASP A 71 7.10 -16.94 11.20
C ASP A 71 6.66 -16.02 10.04
N PRO A 72 6.86 -14.70 10.17
CA PRO A 72 6.67 -13.76 9.06
C PRO A 72 7.60 -14.09 7.87
N VAL A 73 7.04 -14.01 6.67
CA VAL A 73 7.76 -14.31 5.43
C VAL A 73 8.36 -13.04 4.83
N PRO A 74 9.63 -13.00 4.43
CA PRO A 74 10.21 -11.85 3.75
C PRO A 74 9.62 -11.67 2.34
N VAL A 75 9.18 -10.45 2.01
CA VAL A 75 8.68 -10.09 0.68
C VAL A 75 9.32 -8.80 0.17
N GLY A 76 9.44 -8.68 -1.16
CA GLY A 76 9.85 -7.44 -1.83
C GLY A 76 8.65 -6.58 -2.18
N MET A 77 8.44 -5.47 -1.48
CA MET A 77 7.37 -4.51 -1.78
C MET A 77 7.84 -3.45 -2.78
N SER A 78 7.33 -3.52 -4.00
CA SER A 78 7.51 -2.52 -5.07
C SER A 78 6.95 -1.17 -4.62
N ILE A 79 7.81 -0.14 -4.66
CA ILE A 79 7.49 1.20 -4.18
C ILE A 79 7.59 2.25 -5.30
N ASN A 80 8.72 2.31 -5.99
CA ASN A 80 9.00 3.31 -7.02
C ASN A 80 9.55 2.61 -8.26
N MET A 81 8.75 2.64 -9.32
CA MET A 81 9.12 2.24 -10.67
C MET A 81 8.99 3.44 -11.58
N ALA A 82 10.09 3.87 -12.18
CA ALA A 82 10.13 5.09 -12.98
C ALA A 82 10.89 4.85 -14.28
N VAL A 83 10.37 5.43 -15.36
CA VAL A 83 11.05 5.55 -16.64
C VAL A 83 10.93 6.99 -17.08
N HIS A 84 12.06 7.58 -17.48
CA HIS A 84 12.12 8.92 -18.00
C HIS A 84 11.11 9.07 -19.15
N PRO A 85 10.31 10.16 -19.22
CA PRO A 85 9.26 10.31 -20.23
C PRO A 85 9.72 10.02 -21.67
N GLU A 86 10.91 10.48 -22.05
CA GLU A 86 11.53 10.29 -23.39
C GLU A 86 11.91 8.83 -23.70
N HIS A 87 12.04 7.98 -22.68
CA HIS A 87 12.48 6.58 -22.79
C HIS A 87 11.33 5.58 -22.57
N ARG A 88 10.09 6.04 -22.43
CA ARG A 88 8.93 5.15 -22.27
C ARG A 88 8.71 4.27 -23.52
N GLY A 89 8.14 3.08 -23.31
CA GLY A 89 7.88 2.12 -24.39
C GLY A 89 9.11 1.32 -24.87
N ARG A 90 10.32 1.60 -24.37
CA ARG A 90 11.57 0.95 -24.82
C ARG A 90 11.96 -0.30 -24.02
N GLY A 91 11.01 -0.90 -23.29
CA GLY A 91 11.25 -2.11 -22.49
C GLY A 91 12.11 -1.91 -21.22
N TRP A 92 12.41 -0.68 -20.82
CA TRP A 92 13.29 -0.38 -19.67
C TRP A 92 12.86 -1.02 -18.37
N VAL A 93 11.56 -1.03 -18.07
CA VAL A 93 11.02 -1.62 -16.84
C VAL A 93 11.49 -3.07 -16.69
N LYS A 94 11.39 -3.87 -17.75
CA LYS A 94 11.78 -5.29 -17.72
C LYS A 94 13.28 -5.43 -17.43
N ARG A 95 14.10 -4.56 -18.03
CA ARG A 95 15.55 -4.55 -17.87
C ARG A 95 15.96 -4.24 -16.44
N VAL A 96 15.39 -3.20 -15.82
CA VAL A 96 15.73 -2.84 -14.42
C VAL A 96 15.06 -3.76 -13.39
N ALA A 97 13.96 -4.44 -13.73
CA ALA A 97 13.27 -5.38 -12.84
C ALA A 97 14.04 -6.67 -12.60
N ALA A 98 14.64 -7.24 -13.65
CA ALA A 98 15.39 -8.50 -13.57
C ALA A 98 16.48 -8.51 -12.47
N PRO A 99 17.42 -7.54 -12.39
CA PRO A 99 18.43 -7.53 -11.34
C PRO A 99 17.86 -7.29 -9.94
N VAL A 100 16.76 -6.53 -9.82
CA VAL A 100 16.06 -6.35 -8.53
C VAL A 100 15.46 -7.67 -8.06
N TYR A 101 14.80 -8.42 -8.94
CA TYR A 101 14.24 -9.72 -8.59
C TYR A 101 15.30 -10.75 -8.24
N ALA A 102 16.42 -10.79 -8.97
CA ALA A 102 17.55 -11.65 -8.64
C ALA A 102 18.10 -11.35 -7.23
N GLN A 103 18.26 -10.07 -6.88
CA GLN A 103 18.71 -9.66 -5.55
C GLN A 103 17.70 -9.96 -4.45
N LEU A 104 16.39 -9.81 -4.72
CA LEU A 104 15.34 -10.18 -3.75
C LEU A 104 15.34 -11.70 -3.52
N ALA A 105 15.41 -12.51 -4.57
CA ALA A 105 15.51 -13.96 -4.47
C ALA A 105 16.76 -14.40 -3.69
N ALA A 106 17.91 -13.78 -3.94
CA ALA A 106 19.15 -14.02 -3.19
C ALA A 106 19.04 -13.65 -1.70
N ARG A 107 18.10 -12.77 -1.33
CA ARG A 107 17.76 -12.42 0.07
C ARG A 107 16.65 -13.29 0.66
N GLY A 108 16.28 -14.38 -0.01
CA GLY A 108 15.29 -15.33 0.47
C GLY A 108 13.85 -14.83 0.45
N THR A 109 13.53 -13.78 -0.32
CA THR A 109 12.15 -13.29 -0.40
C THR A 109 11.25 -14.33 -1.07
N ALA A 110 10.08 -14.60 -0.48
CA ALA A 110 9.13 -15.56 -1.04
C ALA A 110 8.30 -14.98 -2.21
N ALA A 111 8.11 -13.66 -2.24
CA ALA A 111 7.28 -13.01 -3.26
C ALA A 111 7.63 -11.52 -3.46
N GLY A 112 7.30 -11.03 -4.65
CA GLY A 112 7.19 -9.60 -4.95
C GLY A 112 5.73 -9.15 -4.80
N VAL A 113 5.49 -8.04 -4.10
CA VAL A 113 4.17 -7.44 -3.90
C VAL A 113 4.19 -5.97 -4.32
N GLY A 114 3.10 -5.46 -4.87
CA GLY A 114 3.07 -4.09 -5.37
C GLY A 114 1.66 -3.52 -5.51
N PHE A 115 1.57 -2.19 -5.42
CA PHE A 115 0.32 -1.47 -5.58
C PHE A 115 0.41 -0.57 -6.81
N SER A 116 -0.08 -1.08 -7.93
CA SER A 116 -0.10 -0.33 -9.17
C SER A 116 -1.26 0.66 -9.17
N ASN A 117 -1.01 1.89 -9.64
CA ASN A 117 -2.07 2.86 -9.85
C ASN A 117 -2.93 2.46 -11.07
N ALA A 118 -4.04 3.16 -11.32
CA ALA A 118 -4.94 2.79 -12.42
C ALA A 118 -4.26 2.79 -13.81
N ALA A 119 -3.23 3.63 -14.01
CA ALA A 119 -2.47 3.67 -15.26
C ALA A 119 -1.50 2.49 -15.37
N GLY A 120 -0.75 2.20 -14.30
CA GLY A 120 0.14 1.04 -14.23
C GLY A 120 -0.63 -0.26 -14.42
N MET A 121 -1.80 -0.39 -13.80
CA MET A 121 -2.69 -1.56 -13.98
C MET A 121 -3.09 -1.83 -15.43
N ARG A 122 -3.19 -0.81 -16.29
CA ARG A 122 -3.47 -1.02 -17.72
C ARG A 122 -2.29 -1.65 -18.44
N VAL A 123 -1.08 -1.29 -18.04
CA VAL A 123 0.16 -1.89 -18.56
C VAL A 123 0.34 -3.30 -18.00
N ASP A 124 0.13 -3.47 -16.69
CA ASP A 124 0.36 -4.73 -15.98
C ASP A 124 -0.60 -5.84 -16.45
N ARG A 125 -1.88 -5.53 -16.71
CA ARG A 125 -2.86 -6.53 -17.16
C ARG A 125 -2.55 -7.16 -18.51
N HIS A 126 -1.81 -6.48 -19.36
CA HIS A 126 -1.46 -6.96 -20.71
C HIS A 126 0.00 -7.39 -20.80
N SER A 127 0.76 -7.27 -19.71
CA SER A 127 2.16 -7.65 -19.71
C SER A 127 2.31 -9.08 -19.18
N ASN A 128 2.47 -10.02 -20.11
CA ASN A 128 2.94 -11.37 -19.80
C ASN A 128 4.41 -11.39 -19.31
N SER A 129 5.08 -10.24 -19.28
CA SER A 129 6.54 -10.16 -19.16
C SER A 129 7.06 -9.67 -17.80
N TYR A 130 6.20 -9.11 -16.94
CA TYR A 130 6.64 -8.55 -15.63
C TYR A 130 6.55 -9.55 -14.48
N GLY A 131 5.96 -10.73 -14.68
CA GLY A 131 5.79 -11.75 -13.64
C GLY A 131 4.78 -11.39 -12.54
N TYR A 132 4.13 -10.23 -12.63
CA TYR A 132 3.07 -9.84 -11.69
C TYR A 132 1.71 -10.36 -12.15
N GLN A 133 1.04 -11.07 -11.24
CA GLN A 133 -0.38 -11.37 -11.39
C GLN A 133 -1.20 -10.31 -10.66
N VAL A 134 -2.18 -9.74 -11.36
CA VAL A 134 -3.17 -8.85 -10.74
C VAL A 134 -4.13 -9.71 -9.91
N VAL A 135 -4.02 -9.58 -8.58
CA VAL A 135 -4.85 -10.36 -7.64
C VAL A 135 -6.11 -9.64 -7.17
N GLY A 136 -6.19 -8.31 -7.34
CA GLY A 136 -7.36 -7.55 -6.91
C GLY A 136 -7.29 -6.06 -7.18
N ARG A 137 -8.28 -5.34 -6.66
CA ARG A 137 -8.31 -3.86 -6.65
C ARG A 137 -8.52 -3.39 -5.22
N LEU A 138 -7.81 -2.33 -4.83
CA LEU A 138 -8.08 -1.60 -3.59
C LEU A 138 -9.15 -0.54 -3.86
N PRO A 139 -10.42 -0.76 -3.49
CA PRO A 139 -11.45 0.27 -3.59
C PRO A 139 -11.18 1.42 -2.61
N VAL A 140 -11.73 2.58 -2.97
CA VAL A 140 -11.94 3.68 -2.02
C VAL A 140 -13.36 3.58 -1.50
N PHE A 141 -13.52 3.64 -0.19
CA PHE A 141 -14.82 3.74 0.46
C PHE A 141 -14.99 5.14 1.03
N VAL A 142 -16.23 5.61 1.00
CA VAL A 142 -16.66 6.85 1.64
C VAL A 142 -17.85 6.53 2.53
N GLY A 143 -17.83 7.05 3.75
CA GLY A 143 -18.90 6.87 4.74
C GLY A 143 -19.39 8.20 5.26
N ARG A 144 -20.69 8.27 5.59
CA ARG A 144 -21.27 9.42 6.28
C ARG A 144 -21.42 9.12 7.76
N VAL A 145 -20.74 9.86 8.62
CA VAL A 145 -20.79 9.68 10.08
C VAL A 145 -22.16 10.14 10.61
N PRO A 146 -22.90 9.29 11.34
CA PRO A 146 -24.13 9.70 12.02
C PRO A 146 -23.84 10.77 13.09
N ARG A 147 -24.73 11.77 13.20
CA ARG A 147 -24.64 12.80 14.26
C ARG A 147 -24.76 12.21 15.68
N SER A 148 -25.42 11.06 15.81
CA SER A 148 -25.69 10.38 17.07
C SER A 148 -24.62 9.37 17.46
N THR A 149 -23.42 9.44 16.89
CA THR A 149 -22.36 8.48 17.23
C THR A 149 -21.88 8.77 18.64
N GLN A 150 -22.42 8.02 19.61
CA GLN A 150 -22.03 8.08 21.02
C GLN A 150 -20.81 7.17 21.28
N GLY A 151 -19.89 7.65 22.09
CA GLY A 151 -18.72 6.91 22.56
C GLY A 151 -17.72 7.84 23.23
N ASP A 152 -16.82 7.26 24.02
CA ASP A 152 -15.72 8.02 24.61
C ASP A 152 -14.72 8.37 23.50
N PRO A 153 -14.42 9.66 23.26
CA PRO A 153 -13.53 10.07 22.20
C PRO A 153 -12.11 9.57 22.47
N LEU A 154 -11.43 9.09 21.42
CA LEU A 154 -10.02 8.73 21.56
C LEU A 154 -9.17 9.99 21.79
N PRO A 155 -8.27 9.98 22.79
CA PRO A 155 -7.36 11.09 22.98
C PRO A 155 -6.33 11.13 21.86
N HIS A 156 -5.92 12.36 21.51
CA HIS A 156 -4.84 12.57 20.55
C HIS A 156 -3.49 12.26 21.21
N CYS A 157 -2.71 11.35 20.62
CA CYS A 157 -1.38 11.01 21.12
C CYS A 157 -0.33 11.75 20.27
N ALA A 158 0.24 12.82 20.82
CA ALA A 158 1.10 13.72 20.06
C ALA A 158 2.58 13.33 20.02
N SER A 159 3.08 12.41 20.87
CA SER A 159 4.53 12.34 21.11
C SER A 159 5.19 10.96 21.17
N SER A 160 4.50 9.86 21.48
CA SER A 160 5.12 8.52 21.40
C SER A 160 4.10 7.40 21.28
N LEU A 161 4.32 6.50 20.32
CA LEU A 161 3.57 5.25 20.24
C LEU A 161 4.19 4.22 21.19
N PRO A 162 3.40 3.42 21.91
CA PRO A 162 3.96 2.35 22.73
C PRO A 162 4.84 1.39 21.89
N PRO A 163 5.97 0.89 22.42
CA PRO A 163 6.83 -0.03 21.67
C PRO A 163 6.11 -1.34 21.31
N ASP A 164 5.24 -1.83 22.21
CA ASP A 164 4.63 -3.17 22.16
C ASP A 164 3.20 -3.20 21.63
N LEU A 165 2.88 -2.28 20.73
CA LEU A 165 1.55 -2.25 20.12
C LEU A 165 1.31 -3.55 19.35
N PRO A 166 0.21 -4.28 19.60
CA PRO A 166 -0.18 -5.39 18.74
C PRO A 166 -0.68 -4.81 17.41
N VAL A 167 0.23 -4.66 16.45
CA VAL A 167 -0.06 -4.03 15.15
C VAL A 167 -0.60 -5.05 14.12
N HIS A 168 -0.85 -6.30 14.52
CA HIS A 168 -1.32 -7.36 13.61
C HIS A 168 -2.52 -8.12 14.15
N HIS A 169 -3.40 -8.53 13.23
CA HIS A 169 -4.46 -9.48 13.49
C HIS A 169 -3.96 -10.88 13.09
N PRO A 170 -3.97 -11.87 14.00
CA PRO A 170 -3.33 -13.17 13.74
C PRO A 170 -3.98 -13.94 12.58
N ASP A 171 -5.27 -13.76 12.35
CA ASP A 171 -6.05 -14.55 11.37
C ASP A 171 -5.94 -14.06 9.92
N GLN A 172 -4.97 -13.19 9.67
CA GLN A 172 -5.14 -12.21 8.64
C GLN A 172 -3.72 -11.93 7.97
N ILE A 173 -3.61 -11.82 6.63
CA ILE A 173 -2.33 -11.50 5.92
C ILE A 173 -1.93 -10.02 6.05
N ALA A 174 -0.85 -9.72 6.78
CA ALA A 174 -0.42 -8.36 7.11
C ALA A 174 1.02 -8.06 6.70
N PHE A 175 1.35 -6.82 6.34
CA PHE A 175 2.74 -6.38 6.56
C PHE A 175 2.95 -6.21 8.05
N MET A 176 4.03 -6.77 8.56
CA MET A 176 4.40 -6.60 9.96
C MET A 176 4.88 -5.17 10.20
N HIS A 177 4.54 -4.67 11.39
CA HIS A 177 4.89 -3.36 11.91
C HIS A 177 5.22 -3.49 13.39
N THR A 178 6.29 -2.83 13.81
CA THR A 178 6.56 -2.53 15.23
C THR A 178 6.00 -1.15 15.57
N GLY A 179 5.82 -0.83 16.86
CA GLY A 179 5.45 0.52 17.30
C GLY A 179 6.40 1.58 16.74
N ALA A 180 7.71 1.29 16.74
CA ALA A 180 8.73 2.18 16.19
C ALA A 180 8.61 2.36 14.66
N SER A 181 8.29 1.29 13.92
CA SER A 181 8.07 1.39 12.47
C SER A 181 6.85 2.21 12.10
N LEU A 182 5.80 2.12 12.90
CA LEU A 182 4.59 2.90 12.72
C LEU A 182 4.85 4.36 13.08
N ALA A 183 5.59 4.62 14.15
CA ALA A 183 5.99 5.96 14.55
C ALA A 183 6.83 6.63 13.46
N HIS A 184 7.83 5.93 12.90
CA HIS A 184 8.58 6.43 11.74
C HIS A 184 7.67 6.76 10.56
N GLN A 185 6.77 5.84 10.22
CA GLN A 185 5.86 6.00 9.09
C GLN A 185 4.94 7.21 9.23
N VAL A 186 4.48 7.50 10.45
CA VAL A 186 3.55 8.60 10.72
C VAL A 186 4.30 9.92 10.88
N ASN A 187 5.35 9.94 11.69
CA ASN A 187 6.02 11.18 12.11
C ASN A 187 6.97 11.72 11.04
N ASN A 188 7.59 10.84 10.25
CA ASN A 188 8.65 11.23 9.32
C ASN A 188 8.22 11.27 7.84
N HIS A 189 6.93 11.08 7.53
CA HIS A 189 6.49 11.08 6.14
C HIS A 189 6.65 12.50 5.52
N PRO A 190 7.41 12.66 4.42
CA PRO A 190 7.85 13.98 3.98
C PRO A 190 6.70 14.85 3.45
N SER A 191 5.70 14.23 2.83
CA SER A 191 4.58 14.94 2.17
C SER A 191 3.21 14.72 2.80
N ARG A 192 3.14 14.02 3.94
CA ARG A 192 1.85 13.72 4.59
C ARG A 192 1.98 14.01 6.08
N ARG A 193 0.90 14.54 6.63
CA ARG A 193 0.73 14.72 8.07
C ARG A 193 -0.37 13.76 8.48
N TYR A 194 -0.03 12.86 9.37
CA TYR A 194 -0.94 11.88 9.94
C TYR A 194 -1.27 12.31 11.36
N ARG A 195 -2.50 12.05 11.79
CA ARG A 195 -2.86 12.09 13.21
C ARG A 195 -2.80 10.66 13.73
N VAL A 196 -2.32 10.50 14.96
CA VAL A 196 -2.40 9.23 15.67
C VAL A 196 -3.22 9.41 16.92
N LEU A 197 -4.30 8.64 16.97
CA LEU A 197 -5.20 8.59 18.10
C LEU A 197 -4.96 7.24 18.77
N TRP A 198 -4.78 7.25 20.08
CA TRP A 198 -4.48 6.05 20.83
C TRP A 198 -5.29 6.06 22.12
N GLY A 199 -5.81 4.90 22.47
CA GLY A 199 -6.45 4.64 23.75
C GLY A 199 -6.72 3.15 23.85
N PRO A 200 -6.77 2.55 25.04
CA PRO A 200 -7.23 1.16 25.18
C PRO A 200 -8.56 1.00 24.42
N PRO A 201 -8.67 0.12 23.41
CA PRO A 201 -7.82 -1.04 23.16
C PRO A 201 -6.81 -0.94 21.98
N GLY A 202 -6.58 0.23 21.36
CA GLY A 202 -5.75 0.29 20.15
C GLY A 202 -5.34 1.67 19.64
N ILE A 203 -5.00 1.72 18.34
CA ILE A 203 -4.49 2.89 17.62
C ILE A 203 -5.30 3.12 16.36
N ILE A 204 -5.56 4.39 16.06
CA ILE A 204 -6.06 4.86 14.78
C ILE A 204 -5.02 5.79 14.16
N VAL A 205 -4.73 5.55 12.88
CA VAL A 205 -3.97 6.48 12.06
C VAL A 205 -4.91 7.05 11.01
N ASP A 206 -5.09 8.36 11.04
CA ASP A 206 -5.85 9.08 10.02
C ASP A 206 -5.07 10.31 9.51
N ARG A 207 -5.71 11.06 8.61
CA ARG A 207 -5.23 12.39 8.20
C ARG A 207 -6.40 13.21 7.67
N PRO A 208 -6.36 14.54 7.77
CA PRO A 208 -7.37 15.37 7.13
C PRO A 208 -7.34 15.21 5.60
N PHE A 209 -8.51 15.32 4.97
CA PHE A 209 -8.65 15.57 3.54
C PHE A 209 -9.75 16.57 3.27
N THR A 210 -9.62 17.23 2.12
CA THR A 210 -10.66 18.07 1.54
C THR A 210 -11.02 17.52 0.16
N TRP A 211 -12.30 17.34 -0.11
CA TRP A 211 -12.82 16.92 -1.41
C TRP A 211 -14.04 17.74 -1.79
N ASN A 212 -13.93 18.53 -2.86
CA ASN A 212 -15.00 19.41 -3.34
C ASN A 212 -15.58 20.31 -2.23
N GLY A 213 -14.71 20.91 -1.39
CA GLY A 213 -15.13 21.75 -0.27
C GLY A 213 -15.56 20.99 0.99
N ILE A 214 -15.73 19.66 0.93
CA ILE A 214 -16.07 18.83 2.09
C ILE A 214 -14.78 18.39 2.79
N THR A 215 -14.66 18.69 4.08
CA THR A 215 -13.57 18.24 4.94
C THR A 215 -13.96 16.98 5.71
N GLY A 216 -12.96 16.16 6.02
CA GLY A 216 -13.10 14.99 6.89
C GLY A 216 -11.81 14.21 6.98
N PRO A 217 -11.80 13.01 7.58
CA PRO A 217 -10.60 12.25 7.78
C PRO A 217 -10.48 11.10 6.77
N VAL A 218 -9.25 10.84 6.33
CA VAL A 218 -8.90 9.60 5.64
C VAL A 218 -8.39 8.62 6.68
N LEU A 219 -9.19 7.64 7.04
CA LEU A 219 -8.74 6.51 7.85
C LEU A 219 -7.69 5.72 7.05
N ARG A 220 -6.50 5.61 7.63
CA ARG A 220 -5.35 4.94 7.00
C ARG A 220 -5.11 3.56 7.58
N ALA A 221 -5.22 3.45 8.90
CA ALA A 221 -5.06 2.19 9.61
C ALA A 221 -5.79 2.25 10.94
N ALA A 222 -6.17 1.07 11.42
CA ALA A 222 -6.69 0.83 12.75
C ALA A 222 -6.05 -0.45 13.27
N TYR A 223 -5.53 -0.43 14.49
CA TYR A 223 -4.84 -1.56 15.11
C TYR A 223 -5.40 -1.76 16.51
N GLY A 224 -5.98 -2.92 16.79
CA GLY A 224 -6.52 -3.23 18.11
C GLY A 224 -7.30 -4.55 18.08
N PRO A 225 -7.49 -5.21 19.24
CA PRO A 225 -8.18 -6.48 19.34
C PRO A 225 -9.67 -6.36 19.01
N ASP A 226 -10.29 -5.22 19.33
CA ASP A 226 -11.68 -4.90 18.97
C ASP A 226 -11.73 -3.65 18.10
N LEU A 227 -11.71 -3.86 16.78
CA LEU A 227 -11.81 -2.77 15.80
C LEU A 227 -13.15 -2.04 15.88
N ARG A 228 -14.24 -2.71 16.28
CA ARG A 228 -15.56 -2.08 16.31
C ARG A 228 -15.62 -1.05 17.43
N VAL A 229 -15.15 -1.40 18.63
CA VAL A 229 -15.05 -0.48 19.77
C VAL A 229 -14.10 0.67 19.41
N LEU A 230 -12.91 0.35 18.92
CA LEU A 230 -11.90 1.36 18.56
C LEU A 230 -12.41 2.35 17.50
N LEU A 231 -13.05 1.86 16.43
CA LEU A 231 -13.62 2.71 15.39
C LEU A 231 -14.79 3.54 15.90
N ARG A 232 -15.61 3.03 16.83
CA ARG A 232 -16.70 3.82 17.43
C ARG A 232 -16.14 5.01 18.22
N SER A 233 -15.14 4.78 19.07
CA SER A 233 -14.46 5.84 19.82
C SER A 233 -13.77 6.86 18.90
N TRP A 234 -13.17 6.39 17.80
CA TRP A 234 -12.65 7.28 16.77
C TRP A 234 -13.73 8.14 16.12
N LEU A 235 -14.84 7.55 15.70
CA LEU A 235 -15.94 8.29 15.08
C LEU A 235 -16.55 9.33 16.04
N ALA A 236 -16.60 9.04 17.34
CA ALA A 236 -17.03 9.99 18.36
C ALA A 236 -16.04 11.17 18.55
N SER A 237 -14.76 11.00 18.18
CA SER A 237 -13.74 12.06 18.21
C SER A 237 -13.77 13.01 17.01
N LEU A 238 -14.58 12.72 15.99
CA LEU A 238 -14.66 13.50 14.76
C LEU A 238 -15.58 14.72 14.94
N ASP A 239 -15.03 15.82 15.46
CA ASP A 239 -15.78 17.07 15.67
C ASP A 239 -16.27 17.69 14.35
N GLY A 240 -17.59 17.73 14.14
CA GLY A 240 -18.22 18.32 12.96
C GLY A 240 -17.97 17.61 11.62
N GLU A 241 -17.00 16.68 11.55
CA GLU A 241 -16.66 15.94 10.33
C GLU A 241 -17.75 14.91 10.02
N ARG A 242 -18.32 14.98 8.81
CA ARG A 242 -19.45 14.12 8.42
C ARG A 242 -19.09 13.06 7.41
N LEU A 243 -17.89 13.13 6.85
CA LEU A 243 -17.48 12.29 5.73
C LEU A 243 -16.13 11.66 6.03
N ILE A 244 -16.13 10.34 6.19
CA ILE A 244 -14.89 9.57 6.28
C ILE A 244 -14.54 8.98 4.93
N ARG A 245 -13.25 8.83 4.69
CA ARG A 245 -12.72 8.12 3.52
C ARG A 245 -11.75 7.05 3.98
N THR A 246 -11.78 5.89 3.34
CA THR A 246 -10.76 4.85 3.56
C THR A 246 -10.43 4.13 2.26
N MET A 247 -9.27 3.47 2.23
CA MET A 247 -8.86 2.61 1.13
C MET A 247 -8.33 1.32 1.73
N ALA A 248 -9.05 0.23 1.52
CA ALA A 248 -8.71 -1.09 2.04
C ALA A 248 -9.30 -2.17 1.13
N ALA A 249 -8.84 -3.41 1.29
CA ALA A 249 -9.43 -4.55 0.59
C ALA A 249 -10.93 -4.68 0.95
N PRO A 250 -11.82 -5.06 0.01
CA PRO A 250 -13.26 -5.13 0.27
C PRO A 250 -13.67 -6.08 1.40
N HIS A 251 -12.82 -7.06 1.71
CA HIS A 251 -13.03 -8.12 2.70
C HIS A 251 -12.16 -7.95 3.95
N SER A 252 -11.50 -6.80 4.14
CA SER A 252 -10.72 -6.58 5.36
C SER A 252 -11.64 -6.43 6.58
N THR A 253 -11.14 -6.85 7.75
CA THR A 253 -11.82 -6.63 9.05
C THR A 253 -12.09 -5.15 9.30
N LEU A 254 -11.19 -4.27 8.86
CA LEU A 254 -11.39 -2.82 8.90
C LEU A 254 -12.69 -2.40 8.18
N ILE A 255 -12.92 -2.89 6.97
CA ILE A 255 -14.13 -2.55 6.20
C ILE A 255 -15.38 -3.23 6.78
N ALA A 256 -15.25 -4.46 7.26
CA ALA A 256 -16.35 -5.15 7.94
C ALA A 256 -16.80 -4.37 9.19
N ALA A 257 -15.87 -4.07 10.11
CA ALA A 257 -16.15 -3.31 11.33
C ALA A 257 -16.68 -1.91 11.02
N LEU A 258 -16.13 -1.22 10.02
CA LEU A 258 -16.60 0.12 9.66
C LEU A 258 -18.02 0.11 9.06
N ARG A 259 -18.41 -0.94 8.31
CA ARG A 259 -19.76 -1.08 7.77
C ARG A 259 -20.83 -1.29 8.84
N GLU A 260 -20.47 -1.85 9.99
CA GLU A 260 -21.38 -1.99 11.13
C GLU A 260 -21.67 -0.65 11.82
N LEU A 261 -20.80 0.33 11.65
CA LEU A 261 -20.89 1.63 12.32
C LEU A 261 -21.37 2.74 11.39
N VAL A 262 -21.06 2.64 10.09
CA VAL A 262 -21.23 3.73 9.13
C VAL A 262 -21.71 3.17 7.79
N PRO A 263 -22.74 3.74 7.15
CA PRO A 263 -23.09 3.40 5.78
C PRO A 263 -21.91 3.73 4.86
N LEU A 264 -21.28 2.70 4.29
CA LEU A 264 -20.14 2.83 3.38
C LEU A 264 -20.54 2.64 1.93
N VAL A 265 -20.22 3.62 1.09
CA VAL A 265 -20.34 3.54 -0.37
C VAL A 265 -18.96 3.33 -0.97
N ARG A 266 -18.85 2.32 -1.84
CA ARG A 266 -17.66 2.11 -2.66
C ARG A 266 -17.65 3.14 -3.80
N LEU A 267 -16.59 3.93 -3.89
CA LEU A 267 -16.41 4.79 -5.05
C LEU A 267 -15.98 3.97 -6.28
N PRO A 268 -16.64 4.12 -7.43
CA PRO A 268 -16.37 3.32 -8.63
C PRO A 268 -14.97 3.58 -9.20
N VAL A 269 -14.40 4.76 -8.97
CA VAL A 269 -13.07 5.16 -9.44
C VAL A 269 -12.46 6.15 -8.45
N SER A 270 -11.22 5.91 -7.99
CA SER A 270 -10.42 6.97 -7.36
C SER A 270 -10.07 8.01 -8.44
N ARG A 271 -10.63 9.22 -8.39
CA ARG A 271 -10.46 10.21 -9.47
C ARG A 271 -8.99 10.58 -9.76
N ARG A 272 -8.73 10.80 -11.07
CA ARG A 272 -7.47 11.08 -11.83
C ARG A 272 -6.62 9.82 -12.09
N GLY A 273 -6.53 9.26 -13.30
CA GLY A 273 -6.58 9.88 -14.63
C GLY A 273 -7.96 10.17 -15.22
N ARG A 274 -8.02 11.26 -15.98
CA ARG A 274 -9.04 11.47 -17.02
C ARG A 274 -8.82 10.42 -18.11
N CYS A 275 -9.85 9.67 -18.48
CA CYS A 275 -10.58 9.87 -19.74
C CYS A 275 -11.71 8.84 -19.84
N ALA A 276 -12.87 9.31 -20.30
CA ALA A 276 -14.00 8.50 -20.71
C ALA A 276 -13.95 8.27 -22.23
N ARG A 277 -14.24 7.04 -22.68
CA ARG A 277 -15.24 6.64 -23.72
C ARG A 277 -14.88 5.28 -24.36
N SER A 278 -15.92 4.42 -24.46
CA SER A 278 -16.29 3.29 -25.37
C SER A 278 -15.23 2.56 -26.23
N MET A 279 -15.28 1.27 -26.62
CA MET A 279 -16.38 0.29 -26.86
C MET A 279 -15.82 -1.15 -27.15
N ASN A 280 -16.66 -2.19 -26.93
CA ASN A 280 -16.85 -3.53 -27.58
C ASN A 280 -15.81 -4.70 -27.67
N TRP A 281 -16.19 -5.84 -27.00
CA TRP A 281 -16.27 -7.30 -27.39
C TRP A 281 -15.08 -8.07 -28.04
N PRO A 282 -15.06 -9.44 -28.19
CA PRO A 282 -15.68 -10.60 -27.48
C PRO A 282 -14.73 -11.52 -26.67
N SER A 283 -15.37 -12.51 -26.04
CA SER A 283 -14.92 -13.73 -25.32
C SER A 283 -13.83 -14.61 -25.95
N ILE A 284 -13.15 -15.43 -25.10
CA ILE A 284 -12.97 -16.88 -25.30
C ILE A 284 -12.60 -17.57 -23.97
N ARG A 285 -13.12 -18.80 -23.80
CA ARG A 285 -13.06 -19.70 -22.64
C ARG A 285 -11.77 -20.55 -22.63
N GLY A 286 -11.28 -20.92 -21.44
CA GLY A 286 -10.59 -22.21 -21.26
C GLY A 286 -9.48 -22.29 -20.21
N TRP A 287 -9.76 -23.00 -19.11
CA TRP A 287 -8.85 -23.71 -18.17
C TRP A 287 -8.01 -22.87 -17.18
N ARG A 288 -8.21 -22.96 -15.85
CA ARG A 288 -8.05 -24.05 -14.85
C ARG A 288 -6.59 -24.31 -14.43
N ARG A 289 -6.13 -23.63 -13.36
CA ARG A 289 -5.69 -24.15 -12.04
C ARG A 289 -4.76 -23.15 -11.32
N ALA A 290 -5.09 -22.86 -10.05
CA ALA A 290 -4.27 -22.41 -8.89
C ALA A 290 -3.36 -21.15 -9.04
N ALA A 291 -3.22 -20.22 -8.10
CA ALA A 291 -3.66 -20.07 -6.72
C ALA A 291 -3.91 -18.58 -6.38
N CYS A 292 -4.71 -18.36 -5.35
CA CYS A 292 -5.27 -17.07 -4.93
C CYS A 292 -4.45 -16.47 -3.79
N TRP A 293 -3.91 -15.25 -3.93
CA TRP A 293 -3.29 -14.55 -2.80
C TRP A 293 -3.63 -13.07 -2.85
N SER A 294 -4.62 -12.67 -2.06
CA SER A 294 -4.93 -11.27 -1.76
C SER A 294 -4.91 -11.07 -0.27
N ILE A 295 -4.31 -9.96 0.12
CA ILE A 295 -4.19 -9.44 1.48
C ILE A 295 -5.59 -9.34 2.14
N TRP A 296 -5.76 -10.16 3.19
CA TRP A 296 -6.86 -10.32 4.16
C TRP A 296 -8.19 -10.98 3.68
N GLY A 297 -8.38 -12.26 4.06
CA GLY A 297 -9.70 -12.84 4.43
C GLY A 297 -10.25 -14.00 3.58
N MET A 298 -9.84 -15.25 3.87
CA MET A 298 -10.67 -16.44 3.63
C MET A 298 -10.58 -17.39 4.84
N ARG A 299 -11.74 -17.88 5.30
CA ARG A 299 -11.85 -18.99 6.25
C ARG A 299 -11.41 -20.28 5.57
N CYS A 300 -10.44 -20.98 6.15
CA CYS A 300 -10.13 -22.36 5.78
C CYS A 300 -11.24 -23.28 6.26
N SER A 301 -11.83 -24.07 5.36
CA SER A 301 -12.54 -25.29 5.73
C SER A 301 -11.63 -26.47 5.38
N CYS A 302 -11.03 -27.09 6.40
CA CYS A 302 -10.30 -28.35 6.25
C CYS A 302 -11.33 -29.46 6.06
N ARG A 303 -11.28 -30.19 4.94
CA ARG A 303 -11.79 -31.57 4.90
C ARG A 303 -10.60 -32.51 5.09
N ALA A 304 -10.73 -33.31 6.14
CA ALA A 304 -9.85 -34.44 6.44
C ALA A 304 -9.73 -35.36 5.22
N ALA A 305 -8.50 -35.67 4.84
CA ALA A 305 -8.21 -36.83 4.01
C ALA A 305 -8.49 -38.08 4.85
N ARG A 306 -9.46 -38.89 4.41
CA ARG A 306 -9.59 -40.27 4.88
C ARG A 306 -8.52 -41.09 4.17
N CYS A 307 -7.78 -41.86 4.96
CA CYS A 307 -6.95 -42.95 4.51
C CYS A 307 -7.82 -43.98 3.77
N GLY A 308 -7.23 -44.57 2.73
CA GLY A 308 -7.76 -45.62 1.88
C GLY A 308 -6.82 -45.80 0.71
#